data_AF-A0A496P6K7-F1
#
_entry.id   AF-A0A496P6K7-F1
#
_cell.length_a   1.000
_cell.length_b   1.000
_cell.length_c   1.000
_cell.angle_alpha   90.00
_cell.angle_beta   90.00
_cell.angle_gamma   90.00
#
_symmetry.space_group_name_H-M   'P 1'
#
loop_
_entity.id
_entity.type
_entity.pdbx_description
1 polymer ?
#
loop_
_entity_poly.entity_id
_entity_poly.type
_entity_poly.pdbx_seq_one_letter_code
_entity_poly.pdbx_strand_id
1 'polypeptide(L)'
;DVIMNELIFADTANDYVSPIHNYGFVYLTGDEYQKGLDICLGLLGHCDILVLCDGWEQSRGCKGEYEYAQKHGKAIFKLDEWKALNRI
;
A
#
# COMPACT_ATOMS: atom_id res chain seq x y z
N ASP A 1 -10.57 -4.56 8.16
CA ASP A 1 -9.72 -3.35 8.14
C ASP A 1 -10.61 -2.12 8.10
N VAL A 2 -10.47 -1.21 9.07
CA VAL A 2 -11.33 -0.01 9.20
C VAL A 2 -11.10 0.96 8.06
N ILE A 3 -9.84 1.16 7.65
CA ILE A 3 -9.46 2.11 6.60
C ILE A 3 -9.97 1.63 5.25
N MET A 4 -9.74 0.35 4.93
CA MET A 4 -10.21 -0.22 3.65
C MET A 4 -11.73 -0.16 3.53
N ASN A 5 -12.46 -0.48 4.61
CA ASN A 5 -13.91 -0.39 4.59
C ASN A 5 -14.38 1.04 4.34
N GLU A 6 -13.81 2.02 5.03
CA GLU A 6 -14.15 3.43 4.83
C GLU A 6 -13.91 3.85 3.37
N LEU A 7 -12.73 3.57 2.82
CA LEU A 7 -12.38 3.94 1.44
C LEU A 7 -13.33 3.30 0.41
N ILE A 8 -13.61 2.00 0.53
CA ILE A 8 -14.48 1.28 -0.41
C ILE A 8 -15.93 1.79 -0.37
N PHE A 9 -16.43 2.21 0.81
CA PHE A 9 -17.81 2.70 0.93
C PHE A 9 -17.94 4.19 0.62
N ALA A 10 -16.91 4.99 0.87
CA ALA A 10 -16.95 6.43 0.68
C ALA A 10 -16.52 6.87 -0.73
N ASP A 11 -15.74 6.05 -1.43
CA ASP A 11 -15.20 6.37 -2.74
C ASP A 11 -15.41 5.23 -3.74
N THR A 12 -16.25 5.49 -4.74
CA THR A 12 -16.56 4.57 -5.83
C THR A 12 -15.79 4.87 -7.11
N ALA A 13 -14.96 5.93 -7.12
CA ALA A 13 -14.18 6.33 -8.27
C ALA A 13 -12.83 5.60 -8.36
N ASN A 14 -12.36 5.03 -7.25
CA ASN A 14 -11.08 4.34 -7.17
C ASN A 14 -11.26 2.91 -6.62
N ASP A 15 -10.48 1.97 -7.18
CA ASP A 15 -10.40 0.60 -6.67
C ASP A 15 -9.29 0.49 -5.62
N TYR A 16 -9.64 0.03 -4.42
CA TYR A 16 -8.71 -0.07 -3.30
C TYR A 16 -8.25 -1.50 -3.07
N VAL A 17 -6.94 -1.69 -2.92
CA VAL A 17 -6.33 -2.98 -2.54
C VAL A 17 -5.28 -2.79 -1.45
N SER A 18 -5.30 -3.66 -0.44
CA SER A 18 -4.31 -3.70 0.65
C SER A 18 -3.55 -5.03 0.64
N PRO A 19 -2.24 -5.05 0.37
CA PRO A 19 -1.45 -6.29 0.32
C PRO A 19 -1.32 -6.99 1.68
N ILE A 20 -1.54 -6.27 2.79
CA ILE A 20 -1.44 -6.80 4.17
C ILE A 20 -2.41 -7.96 4.42
N HIS A 21 -3.58 -7.94 3.76
CA HIS A 21 -4.62 -8.95 3.98
C HIS A 21 -4.34 -10.31 3.35
N ASN A 22 -3.28 -10.44 2.54
CA ASN A 22 -3.01 -11.67 1.80
C ASN A 22 -1.79 -12.47 2.32
N TYR A 23 -0.86 -11.84 3.06
CA TYR A 23 0.46 -12.46 3.36
C TYR A 23 1.03 -12.22 4.76
N GLY A 24 0.25 -11.75 5.74
CA GLY A 24 0.74 -11.47 7.10
C GLY A 24 1.52 -12.60 7.81
N PHE A 25 1.39 -13.85 7.34
CA PHE A 25 2.10 -15.03 7.86
C PHE A 25 3.46 -15.34 7.18
N VAL A 26 3.77 -14.78 6.01
CA VAL A 26 4.97 -15.12 5.21
C VAL A 26 6.20 -14.27 5.59
N TYR A 27 6.05 -13.36 6.56
CA TYR A 27 7.13 -12.47 7.01
C TYR A 27 8.03 -13.09 8.10
N LEU A 28 8.28 -14.41 8.04
CA LEU A 28 9.08 -15.14 9.02
C LEU A 28 10.54 -15.30 8.54
N THR A 29 11.26 -14.17 8.45
CA THR A 29 12.73 -14.06 8.36
C THR A 29 13.43 -14.56 7.06
N GLY A 30 14.57 -13.94 6.73
CA GLY A 30 15.44 -14.35 5.61
C GLY A 30 14.82 -14.17 4.22
N ASP A 31 15.05 -15.16 3.35
CA ASP A 31 14.66 -15.14 1.92
C ASP A 31 13.14 -15.12 1.70
N GLU A 32 12.35 -15.58 2.68
CA GLU A 32 10.88 -15.59 2.61
C GLU A 32 10.28 -14.19 2.74
N TYR A 33 10.95 -13.30 3.48
CA TYR A 33 10.57 -11.89 3.58
C TYR A 33 10.65 -11.21 2.20
N GLN A 34 11.73 -11.45 1.45
CA GLN A 34 11.92 -10.84 0.15
C GLN A 34 10.86 -11.33 -0.84
N LYS A 35 10.56 -12.64 -0.84
CA LYS A 35 9.46 -13.19 -1.66
C LYS A 35 8.11 -12.57 -1.31
N GLY A 36 7.81 -12.40 -0.03
CA GLY A 36 6.60 -11.72 0.42
C GLY A 36 6.53 -10.27 -0.07
N LEU A 37 7.65 -9.54 0.03
CA LEU A 37 7.76 -8.18 -0.47
C LEU A 37 7.60 -8.12 -2.00
N ASP A 38 8.24 -9.01 -2.75
CA ASP A 38 8.17 -9.04 -4.22
C ASP A 38 6.73 -9.23 -4.71
N ILE A 39 5.90 -9.98 -3.97
CA ILE A 39 4.47 -10.09 -4.28
C ILE A 39 3.74 -8.76 -4.08
N CYS A 40 3.98 -8.07 -2.95
CA CYS A 40 3.42 -6.74 -2.70
C CYS A 40 3.85 -5.74 -3.79
N LEU A 41 5.14 -5.78 -4.18
CA LEU A 41 5.68 -4.93 -5.24
C LEU A 41 5.09 -5.28 -6.62
N GLY A 42 4.86 -6.56 -6.89
CA GLY A 42 4.18 -7.01 -8.11
C GLY A 42 2.76 -6.46 -8.20
N LEU A 43 2.00 -6.54 -7.09
CA LEU A 43 0.67 -5.95 -7.00
C LEU A 43 0.72 -4.43 -7.21
N LEU A 44 1.61 -3.73 -6.49
CA LEU A 44 1.82 -2.30 -6.62
C LEU A 44 2.22 -1.91 -8.06
N GLY A 45 2.94 -2.79 -8.76
CA GLY A 45 3.27 -2.66 -10.18
C GLY A 45 2.04 -2.43 -11.07
N HIS A 46 0.90 -3.03 -10.72
CA HIS A 46 -0.37 -2.90 -11.42
C HIS A 46 -1.25 -1.73 -10.95
N CYS A 47 -0.91 -1.07 -9.83
CA CYS A 47 -1.65 0.06 -9.31
C CYS A 47 -1.14 1.40 -9.87
N ASP A 48 -1.99 2.41 -9.95
CA ASP A 48 -1.58 3.76 -10.37
C ASP A 48 -1.00 4.59 -9.22
N ILE A 49 -1.49 4.35 -8.00
CA ILE A 49 -1.27 5.19 -6.82
C ILE A 49 -0.90 4.32 -5.61
N LEU A 50 0.03 4.83 -4.79
CA LEU A 50 0.32 4.31 -3.45
C LEU A 50 -0.20 5.28 -2.39
N VAL A 51 -1.09 4.82 -1.52
CA VAL A 51 -1.56 5.58 -0.35
C VAL A 51 -0.93 5.02 0.91
N LEU A 52 -0.19 5.86 1.63
CA LEU A 52 0.55 5.49 2.84
C LEU A 52 -0.22 5.87 4.10
N CYS A 53 -0.43 4.90 4.99
CA CYS A 53 -1.02 5.11 6.30
C CYS A 53 0.02 5.57 7.33
N ASP A 54 -0.44 6.13 8.45
CA ASP A 54 0.43 6.56 9.53
C ASP A 54 1.34 5.44 10.05
N GLY A 55 2.61 5.76 10.31
CA GLY A 55 3.61 4.82 10.80
C GLY A 55 4.27 3.96 9.71
N TRP A 56 3.96 4.17 8.43
CA TRP A 56 4.60 3.47 7.32
C TRP A 56 6.13 3.57 7.36
N GLU A 57 6.69 4.68 7.87
CA GLU A 57 8.13 4.91 7.99
C GLU A 57 8.82 3.91 8.93
N GLN A 58 8.06 3.27 9.83
CA GLN A 58 8.58 2.26 10.75
C GLN A 58 8.48 0.85 10.15
N SER A 59 7.68 0.67 9.09
CA SER A 59 7.54 -0.61 8.39
C SER A 59 8.62 -0.77 7.32
N ARG A 60 9.42 -1.84 7.43
CA ARG A 60 10.37 -2.21 6.37
C ARG A 60 9.67 -2.47 5.04
N GLY A 61 8.47 -3.06 5.06
CA GLY A 61 7.71 -3.39 3.86
C GLY A 61 7.21 -2.14 3.16
N CYS A 62 6.57 -1.23 3.91
CA CYS A 62 6.05 0.02 3.36
C CYS A 62 7.17 0.94 2.84
N LYS A 63 8.34 0.93 3.48
CA LYS A 63 9.52 1.61 2.94
C LYS A 63 9.95 1.04 1.58
N GLY A 64 9.92 -0.28 1.41
CA GLY A 64 10.18 -0.92 0.12
C GLY A 64 9.14 -0.57 -0.96
N GLU A 65 7.86 -0.54 -0.59
CA GLU A 65 6.77 -0.12 -1.49
C GLU A 65 6.92 1.35 -1.90
N TYR A 66 7.26 2.23 -0.96
CA TYR A 66 7.53 3.64 -1.22
C TYR A 66 8.69 3.81 -2.21
N GLU A 67 9.84 3.16 -1.97
CA GLU A 67 10.98 3.22 -2.88
C GLU A 67 10.65 2.68 -4.27
N TYR A 68 9.86 1.61 -4.35
CA TYR A 68 9.40 1.04 -5.62
C TYR A 68 8.50 2.03 -6.36
N ALA A 69 7.52 2.63 -5.70
CA ALA A 69 6.62 3.62 -6.28
C ALA A 69 7.40 4.83 -6.83
N GLN A 70 8.38 5.35 -6.08
CA GLN A 70 9.24 6.43 -6.53
C GLN A 70 10.03 6.06 -7.79
N LYS A 71 10.65 4.88 -7.82
CA LYS A 71 11.44 4.41 -8.98
C LYS A 71 10.61 4.20 -10.24
N HIS A 72 9.33 3.88 -10.09
CA HIS A 72 8.42 3.62 -11.21
C HIS A 72 7.51 4.80 -11.54
N GLY A 73 7.73 5.97 -10.93
CA GLY A 73 6.97 7.19 -11.21
C GLY A 73 5.49 7.11 -10.82
N LYS A 74 5.13 6.26 -9.86
CA LYS A 74 3.76 6.15 -9.34
C LYS A 74 3.46 7.32 -8.41
N ALA A 75 2.22 7.79 -8.40
CA ALA A 75 1.81 8.86 -7.48
C ALA A 75 1.75 8.32 -6.06
N ILE A 76 2.18 9.11 -5.08
CA ILE A 76 2.27 8.73 -3.67
C ILE A 76 1.57 9.80 -2.84
N PHE A 77 0.67 9.38 -1.96
CA PHE A 77 -0.05 10.26 -1.04
C PHE A 77 -0.04 9.69 0.37
N LYS A 78 -0.07 10.55 1.38
CA LYS A 78 -0.50 10.12 2.72
C LYS A 78 -2.01 9.95 2.75
N LEU A 79 -2.52 9.11 3.64
CA LEU A 79 -3.94 8.83 3.75
C LEU A 79 -4.79 10.10 3.91
N ASP A 80 -4.38 11.01 4.79
CA ASP A 80 -5.11 12.27 5.03
C ASP A 80 -5.13 13.17 3.79
N GLU A 81 -4.02 13.22 3.04
CA GLU A 81 -3.93 13.99 1.79
C GLU A 81 -4.85 13.39 0.73
N TRP A 82 -4.86 12.07 0.61
CA TRP A 82 -5.72 11.34 -0.33
C TRP A 82 -7.20 11.54 -0.04
N LYS A 83 -7.60 11.45 1.24
CA LYS A 83 -8.97 11.70 1.68
C LYS A 83 -9.40 13.14 1.38
N ALA A 84 -8.55 14.11 1.71
CA ALA A 84 -8.84 15.52 1.44
C ALA A 84 -9.01 15.81 -0.06
N LEU A 85 -8.20 15.18 -0.93
CA LEU A 85 -8.30 15.31 -2.38
C LEU A 85 -9.61 14.71 -2.95
N ASN A 86 -10.03 13.56 -2.42
CA ASN A 86 -11.20 12.84 -2.91
C ASN A 86 -12.50 13.15 -2.14
N ARG A 87 -12.43 14.04 -1.13
CA ARG A 87 -13.57 14.44 -0.26
C ARG A 87 -14.22 13.24 0.46
N ILE A 88 -13.37 12.33 0.92
CA ILE A 88 -13.71 11.18 1.78
C ILE A 88 -13.72 11.61 3.23
#